data_AF-A0A355BA31-F1
#
_entry.id   AF-A0A355BA31-F1
#
_cell.length_a   1.000
_cell.length_b   1.000
_cell.length_c   1.000
_cell.angle_alpha   90.00
_cell.angle_beta   90.00
_cell.angle_gamma   90.00
#
_symmetry.space_group_name_H-M   'P 1'
#
loop_
_entity.id
_entity.type
_entity.pdbx_description
1 polymer ?
#
loop_
_entity_poly.entity_id
_entity_poly.type
_entity_poly.pdbx_seq_one_letter_code
_entity_poly.pdbx_strand_id
1 'polypeptide(L)'
;DRAKKASLHNKKLRDCRVHLTDAKNPRSLESTLFITEGDSASGSITKSRDVNTQAVFSLRGKPLNSYGMTKKIVYENEEFNLLQAALNIEEDMGDLRYNNIVIATDADVDGMHIRLLLITFFLQFFPELIKDGHLYILQTPLFRVRNKKETIYCYSEEERVSAIEKLKPKPEITRFKGLGEISPDEFKHFIGDDIRLDPVMLDKATSIETLLEFYMGKNTPDRQEFIINNLKVELDVVENN
;
A
#
# COMPACT_ATOMS: atom_id res chain seq x y z
N ASP A 1 -24.30 -0.41 19.17
CA ASP A 1 -23.67 -0.95 20.40
C ASP A 1 -22.55 -1.99 20.21
N ARG A 2 -22.56 -2.87 19.20
CA ARG A 2 -21.39 -3.73 18.91
C ARG A 2 -20.22 -2.99 18.23
N ALA A 3 -20.50 -2.05 17.33
CA ALA A 3 -19.48 -1.25 16.63
C ALA A 3 -18.63 -0.38 17.59
N LYS A 4 -19.24 0.25 18.60
CA LYS A 4 -18.52 1.02 19.63
C LYS A 4 -17.60 0.18 20.53
N LYS A 5 -17.84 -1.14 20.65
CA LYS A 5 -16.96 -2.05 21.42
C LYS A 5 -15.76 -2.57 20.60
N ALA A 6 -15.88 -2.64 19.27
CA ALA A 6 -14.76 -3.03 18.39
C ALA A 6 -13.66 -1.96 18.34
N SER A 7 -14.05 -0.68 18.44
CA SER A 7 -13.16 0.50 18.48
C SER A 7 -12.00 0.38 19.49
N LEU A 8 -12.25 -0.12 20.70
CA LEU A 8 -11.24 -0.10 21.77
C LEU A 8 -10.16 -1.20 21.66
N HIS A 9 -10.34 -2.21 20.80
CA HIS A 9 -9.41 -3.34 20.69
C HIS A 9 -9.21 -3.83 19.25
N ASN A 10 -9.09 -2.93 18.28
CA ASN A 10 -8.54 -3.30 16.97
C ASN A 10 -7.04 -3.62 17.12
N LYS A 11 -6.70 -4.88 17.38
CA LYS A 11 -5.31 -5.34 17.59
C LYS A 11 -4.41 -5.16 16.36
N LYS A 12 -5.00 -4.99 15.17
CA LYS A 12 -4.30 -4.77 13.91
C LYS A 12 -3.98 -3.30 13.65
N LEU A 13 -4.65 -2.38 14.35
CA LEU A 13 -4.44 -0.95 14.21
C LEU A 13 -3.46 -0.44 15.27
N ARG A 14 -2.35 0.11 14.81
CA ARG A 14 -1.47 1.01 15.58
C ARG A 14 -1.81 2.43 15.19
N ASP A 15 -2.71 3.02 15.96
CA ASP A 15 -3.31 4.32 15.65
C ASP A 15 -2.32 5.49 15.79
N CYS A 16 -2.66 6.61 15.17
CA CYS A 16 -2.05 7.92 15.38
C CYS A 16 -2.92 8.81 16.26
N ARG A 17 -2.41 9.98 16.65
CA ARG A 17 -3.09 10.88 17.59
C ARG A 17 -4.02 11.89 16.92
N VAL A 18 -3.71 12.25 15.68
CA VAL A 18 -4.42 13.23 14.88
C VAL A 18 -5.08 12.52 13.71
N HIS A 19 -6.37 12.73 13.56
CA HIS A 19 -7.19 12.22 12.48
C HIS A 19 -7.68 13.36 11.59
N LEU A 20 -8.17 13.02 10.39
CA LEU A 20 -8.74 13.97 9.45
C LEU A 20 -9.91 14.77 10.08
N THR A 21 -10.68 14.12 10.96
CA THR A 21 -11.81 14.73 11.67
C THR A 21 -11.39 15.78 12.70
N ASP A 22 -10.11 15.87 13.07
CA ASP A 22 -9.57 16.90 13.96
C ASP A 22 -9.36 18.23 13.23
N ALA A 23 -10.43 18.83 12.68
CA ALA A 23 -10.39 20.00 11.80
C ALA A 23 -9.67 21.24 12.39
N LYS A 24 -9.49 21.30 13.71
CA LYS A 24 -8.74 22.38 14.39
C LYS A 24 -7.23 22.16 14.41
N ASN A 25 -6.78 20.93 14.16
CA ASN A 25 -5.37 20.59 14.13
C ASN A 25 -4.85 20.85 12.70
N PRO A 26 -3.82 21.69 12.51
CA PRO A 26 -3.29 21.99 11.18
C PRO A 26 -2.71 20.76 10.48
N ARG A 27 -2.37 19.70 11.23
CA ARG A 27 -1.79 18.46 10.71
C ARG A 27 -2.84 17.38 10.39
N SER A 28 -4.14 17.67 10.48
CA SER A 28 -5.19 16.68 10.19
C SER A 28 -5.13 16.16 8.75
N LEU A 29 -4.74 17.01 7.80
CA LEU A 29 -4.54 16.64 6.38
C LEU A 29 -3.29 15.77 6.15
N GLU A 30 -2.35 15.74 7.09
CA GLU A 30 -1.20 14.83 7.06
C GLU A 30 -1.57 13.41 7.54
N SER A 31 -2.76 13.24 8.13
CA SER A 31 -3.18 11.96 8.71
C SER A 31 -3.16 10.85 7.67
N THR A 32 -2.38 9.80 7.95
CA THR A 32 -2.07 8.75 6.99
C THR A 32 -2.25 7.38 7.64
N LEU A 33 -3.01 6.48 7.02
CA LEU A 33 -3.05 5.07 7.40
C LEU A 33 -2.26 4.23 6.41
N PHE A 34 -1.17 3.61 6.87
CA PHE A 34 -0.45 2.60 6.12
C PHE A 34 -1.10 1.23 6.30
N ILE A 35 -1.56 0.60 5.22
CA ILE A 35 -2.06 -0.77 5.20
C ILE A 35 -0.92 -1.67 4.75
N THR A 36 -0.41 -2.51 5.65
CA THR A 36 0.72 -3.41 5.38
C THR A 36 0.25 -4.85 5.16
N GLU A 37 0.96 -5.60 4.32
CA GLU A 37 0.70 -7.02 4.06
C GLU A 37 0.77 -7.90 5.32
N GLY A 38 1.66 -7.56 6.27
CA GLY A 38 1.81 -8.35 7.49
C GLY A 38 2.63 -7.68 8.58
N ASP A 39 2.78 -8.41 9.69
CA ASP A 39 3.35 -7.89 10.95
C ASP A 39 4.83 -7.49 10.81
N SER A 40 5.57 -8.07 9.86
CA SER A 40 6.97 -7.73 9.60
C SER A 40 7.10 -6.28 9.11
N ALA A 41 6.45 -5.95 7.99
CA ALA A 41 6.41 -4.59 7.45
C ALA A 41 5.75 -3.61 8.44
N SER A 42 4.66 -4.04 9.09
CA SER A 42 4.00 -3.25 10.13
C SER A 42 4.95 -2.86 11.27
N GLY A 43 5.82 -3.78 11.69
CA GLY A 43 6.81 -3.56 12.75
C GLY A 43 7.85 -2.50 12.38
N SER A 44 8.35 -2.52 11.14
CA SER A 44 9.31 -1.52 10.65
C SER A 44 8.67 -0.13 10.55
N ILE A 45 7.47 -0.02 9.99
CA ILE A 45 6.75 1.27 9.90
C ILE A 45 6.41 1.79 11.29
N THR A 46 5.90 0.94 12.18
CA THR A 46 5.50 1.33 13.55
C THR A 46 6.65 1.96 14.33
N LYS A 47 7.88 1.49 14.14
CA LYS A 47 9.08 2.03 14.79
C LYS A 47 9.59 3.34 14.16
N SER A 48 9.22 3.62 12.92
CA SER A 48 9.78 4.71 12.11
C SER A 48 8.85 5.90 11.94
N ARG A 49 7.53 5.67 12.07
CA ARG A 49 6.45 6.62 11.80
C ARG A 49 6.44 7.82 12.75
N ASP A 50 5.87 8.94 12.28
CA ASP A 50 5.37 9.98 13.18
C ASP A 50 4.06 9.52 13.84
N VAL A 51 4.13 9.19 15.13
CA VAL A 51 2.97 8.74 15.92
C VAL A 51 1.82 9.75 16.00
N ASN A 52 2.06 11.02 15.64
CA ASN A 52 1.00 12.03 15.64
C ASN A 52 0.09 11.88 14.43
N THR A 53 0.64 11.63 13.24
CA THR A 53 -0.13 11.70 11.98
C THR A 53 -0.18 10.39 11.21
N GLN A 54 0.73 9.44 11.47
CA GLN A 54 0.82 8.22 10.68
C GLN A 54 0.37 7.03 11.52
N ALA A 55 -0.66 6.31 11.08
CA ALA A 55 -1.17 5.06 11.65
C ALA A 55 -0.77 3.86 10.79
N VAL A 56 -0.81 2.66 11.36
CA VAL A 56 -0.47 1.41 10.65
C VAL A 56 -1.55 0.36 10.91
N PHE A 57 -2.02 -0.29 9.85
CA PHE A 57 -2.94 -1.42 9.89
C PHE A 57 -2.27 -2.65 9.29
N SER A 58 -2.17 -3.74 10.06
CA SER A 58 -1.52 -4.99 9.62
C SER A 58 -2.54 -6.03 9.14
N LEU A 59 -2.48 -6.38 7.85
CA LEU A 59 -3.22 -7.51 7.29
C LEU A 59 -2.65 -8.84 7.77
N ARG A 60 -3.42 -9.91 7.60
CA ARG A 60 -2.92 -11.27 7.76
C ARG A 60 -3.25 -12.10 6.54
N GLY A 61 -2.22 -12.37 5.75
CA GLY A 61 -2.37 -13.09 4.49
C GLY A 61 -3.12 -12.28 3.43
N LYS A 62 -3.51 -12.96 2.36
CA LYS A 62 -4.19 -12.33 1.22
C LYS A 62 -5.61 -11.93 1.61
N PRO A 63 -6.02 -10.66 1.39
CA PRO A 63 -7.40 -10.24 1.60
C PRO A 63 -8.39 -11.10 0.79
N LEU A 64 -9.62 -11.18 1.27
CA LEU A 64 -10.68 -11.84 0.52
C LEU A 64 -10.89 -11.12 -0.82
N ASN A 65 -10.95 -11.86 -1.94
CA ASN A 65 -11.38 -11.28 -3.21
C ASN A 65 -12.86 -10.90 -3.08
N SER A 66 -13.13 -9.60 -2.94
CA SER A 66 -14.45 -9.08 -2.66
C SER A 66 -15.29 -8.85 -3.93
N TYR A 67 -14.73 -9.10 -5.12
CA TYR A 67 -15.43 -8.94 -6.38
C TYR A 67 -16.70 -9.81 -6.45
N GLY A 68 -17.83 -9.19 -6.76
CA GLY A 68 -19.13 -9.87 -6.85
C GLY A 68 -19.71 -10.34 -5.50
N MET A 69 -19.04 -10.07 -4.38
CA MET A 69 -19.55 -10.38 -3.05
C MET A 69 -20.50 -9.29 -2.55
N THR A 70 -21.48 -9.70 -1.75
CA THR A 70 -22.38 -8.75 -1.09
C THR A 70 -21.67 -8.03 0.06
N LYS A 71 -22.13 -6.80 0.38
CA LYS A 71 -21.61 -6.01 1.52
C LYS A 71 -21.63 -6.83 2.82
N LYS A 72 -22.65 -7.67 3.02
CA LYS A 72 -22.80 -8.56 4.17
C LYS A 72 -21.62 -9.53 4.32
N ILE A 73 -21.23 -10.23 3.24
CA ILE A 73 -20.12 -11.18 3.28
C ILE A 73 -18.80 -10.48 3.62
N VAL A 74 -18.60 -9.29 3.06
CA VAL A 74 -17.41 -8.47 3.32
C VAL A 74 -17.38 -7.98 4.77
N TYR A 75 -18.52 -7.65 5.38
CA TYR A 75 -18.59 -7.31 6.80
C TYR A 75 -18.35 -8.47 7.75
N GLU A 76 -18.69 -9.69 7.34
CA GLU A 76 -18.42 -10.91 8.11
C GLU A 76 -16.93 -11.30 8.05
N ASN A 77 -16.20 -10.83 7.03
CA ASN A 77 -14.75 -11.00 6.95
C ASN A 77 -14.03 -10.12 8.00
N GLU A 78 -13.25 -10.76 8.87
CA GLU A 78 -12.55 -10.08 9.97
C GLU A 78 -11.60 -8.97 9.49
N GLU A 79 -10.82 -9.21 8.43
CA GLU A 79 -9.85 -8.22 7.92
C GLU A 79 -10.56 -6.95 7.43
N PHE A 80 -11.60 -7.11 6.59
CA PHE A 80 -12.36 -5.96 6.09
C PHE A 80 -13.24 -5.32 7.15
N ASN A 81 -13.78 -6.08 8.10
CA ASN A 81 -14.52 -5.51 9.23
C ASN A 81 -13.61 -4.59 10.06
N LEU A 82 -12.41 -5.06 10.42
CA LEU A 82 -11.46 -4.28 11.20
C LEU A 82 -10.88 -3.10 10.41
N LEU A 83 -10.68 -3.23 9.10
CA LEU A 83 -10.22 -2.13 8.25
C LEU A 83 -11.29 -1.03 8.12
N GLN A 84 -12.55 -1.41 7.90
CA GLN A 84 -13.67 -0.45 7.84
C GLN A 84 -13.83 0.29 9.17
N ALA A 85 -13.75 -0.43 10.29
CA ALA A 85 -13.75 0.17 11.63
C ALA A 85 -12.53 1.09 11.86
N ALA A 86 -11.35 0.72 11.34
CA ALA A 86 -10.15 1.56 11.43
C ALA A 86 -10.33 2.88 10.67
N LEU A 87 -10.92 2.84 9.47
CA LEU A 87 -11.17 4.00 8.63
C LEU A 87 -12.42 4.81 9.04
N ASN A 88 -13.32 4.18 9.80
CA ASN A 88 -14.66 4.67 10.14
C ASN A 88 -15.57 4.89 8.92
N ILE A 89 -15.62 3.87 8.05
CA ILE A 89 -16.38 3.91 6.78
C ILE A 89 -17.52 2.87 6.74
N GLU A 90 -17.97 2.37 7.89
CA GLU A 90 -18.99 1.33 7.94
C GLU A 90 -20.33 1.81 7.37
N GLU A 91 -20.78 3.02 7.73
CA GLU A 91 -22.05 3.58 7.30
C GLU A 91 -21.87 4.50 6.08
N ASP A 92 -20.96 5.46 6.17
CA ASP A 92 -20.62 6.43 5.13
C ASP A 92 -19.18 6.97 5.27
N MET A 93 -18.76 7.88 4.38
CA MET A 93 -17.41 8.47 4.33
C MET A 93 -17.28 9.80 5.10
N GLY A 94 -18.33 10.31 5.75
CA GLY A 94 -18.38 11.65 6.33
C GLY A 94 -17.41 11.86 7.50
N ASP A 95 -17.19 10.80 8.28
CA ASP A 95 -16.25 10.80 9.41
C ASP A 95 -14.98 9.98 9.10
N LEU A 96 -14.52 10.01 7.85
CA LEU A 96 -13.28 9.35 7.43
C LEU A 96 -12.12 9.81 8.33
N ARG A 97 -11.37 8.84 8.88
CA ARG A 97 -10.36 9.11 9.91
C ARG A 97 -8.99 9.56 9.40
N TYR A 98 -8.65 9.24 8.16
CA TYR A 98 -7.32 9.54 7.61
C TYR A 98 -7.46 10.17 6.23
N ASN A 99 -6.71 11.24 6.00
CA ASN A 99 -6.67 11.91 4.71
C ASN A 99 -5.97 11.03 3.65
N ASN A 100 -4.94 10.31 4.04
CA ASN A 100 -4.18 9.46 3.13
C ASN A 100 -4.30 8.00 3.56
N ILE A 101 -4.66 7.13 2.63
CA ILE A 101 -4.73 5.69 2.83
C ILE A 101 -3.72 5.09 1.89
N VAL A 102 -2.65 4.54 2.46
CA VAL A 102 -1.46 4.12 1.72
C VAL A 102 -1.34 2.60 1.79
N ILE A 103 -1.44 1.94 0.65
CA ILE A 103 -1.15 0.50 0.53
C ILE A 103 0.37 0.33 0.47
N ALA A 104 0.93 -0.28 1.53
CA ALA A 104 2.36 -0.54 1.70
C ALA A 104 2.63 -2.04 1.64
N THR A 105 2.79 -2.55 0.43
CA THR A 105 3.08 -3.96 0.13
C THR A 105 4.48 -4.11 -0.46
N ASP A 106 5.02 -5.31 -0.42
CA ASP A 106 6.30 -5.62 -1.05
C ASP A 106 6.22 -5.47 -2.58
N ALA A 107 7.37 -5.23 -3.20
CA ALA A 107 7.51 -5.09 -4.66
C ALA A 107 7.68 -6.46 -5.34
N ASP A 108 6.90 -7.45 -4.90
CA ASP A 108 6.88 -8.82 -5.43
C ASP A 108 5.48 -9.22 -5.92
N VAL A 109 5.36 -10.44 -6.43
CA VAL A 109 4.11 -10.96 -7.00
C VAL A 109 2.98 -11.07 -5.97
N ASP A 110 3.31 -11.32 -4.70
CA ASP A 110 2.32 -11.48 -3.63
C ASP A 110 1.82 -10.13 -3.15
N GLY A 111 2.72 -9.16 -2.97
CA GLY A 111 2.40 -7.77 -2.67
C GLY A 111 1.56 -7.11 -3.77
N MET A 112 1.89 -7.36 -5.04
CA MET A 112 1.07 -6.93 -6.18
C MET A 112 -0.35 -7.51 -6.13
N HIS A 113 -0.50 -8.78 -5.75
CA HIS A 113 -1.81 -9.41 -5.63
C HIS A 113 -2.62 -8.82 -4.45
N ILE A 114 -2.00 -8.61 -3.29
CA ILE A 114 -2.66 -7.97 -2.14
C ILE A 114 -3.13 -6.57 -2.49
N ARG A 115 -2.28 -5.79 -3.19
CA ARG A 115 -2.62 -4.46 -3.69
C ARG A 115 -3.87 -4.50 -4.58
N LEU A 116 -3.93 -5.44 -5.52
CA LEU A 116 -5.09 -5.62 -6.40
C LEU A 116 -6.37 -5.93 -5.61
N LEU A 117 -6.30 -6.81 -4.60
CA LEU A 117 -7.44 -7.20 -3.77
C LEU A 117 -7.96 -6.03 -2.92
N LEU A 118 -7.07 -5.22 -2.36
CA LEU A 118 -7.44 -4.01 -1.61
C LEU A 118 -8.07 -2.95 -2.51
N ILE A 119 -7.46 -2.69 -3.68
CA ILE A 119 -8.01 -1.73 -4.65
C ILE A 119 -9.38 -2.19 -5.12
N THR A 120 -9.57 -3.49 -5.37
CA THR A 120 -10.87 -4.07 -5.73
C THR A 120 -11.93 -3.80 -4.66
N PHE A 121 -11.57 -4.00 -3.39
CA PHE A 121 -12.44 -3.69 -2.26
C PHE A 121 -12.83 -2.21 -2.21
N PHE A 122 -11.87 -1.29 -2.31
CA PHE A 122 -12.16 0.14 -2.31
C PHE A 122 -13.00 0.56 -3.53
N LEU A 123 -12.68 0.06 -4.72
CA LEU A 123 -13.44 0.36 -5.94
C LEU A 123 -14.90 -0.09 -5.84
N GLN A 124 -15.16 -1.30 -5.33
CA GLN A 124 -16.51 -1.86 -5.31
C GLN A 124 -17.38 -1.26 -4.20
N PHE A 125 -16.83 -0.99 -3.02
CA PHE A 125 -17.61 -0.59 -1.84
C PHE A 125 -17.46 0.88 -1.45
N PHE A 126 -16.33 1.49 -1.79
CA PHE A 126 -15.96 2.86 -1.39
C PHE A 126 -15.35 3.67 -2.55
N PRO A 127 -15.98 3.71 -3.74
CA PRO A 127 -15.38 4.38 -4.91
C PRO A 127 -15.12 5.87 -4.68
N GLU A 128 -15.94 6.54 -3.84
CA GLU A 128 -15.77 7.96 -3.49
C GLU A 128 -14.43 8.22 -2.80
N LEU A 129 -13.92 7.27 -2.00
CA LEU A 129 -12.60 7.36 -1.37
C LEU A 129 -11.48 7.55 -2.40
N ILE A 130 -11.59 6.88 -3.54
CA ILE A 130 -10.63 6.99 -4.64
C ILE A 130 -10.87 8.27 -5.44
N LYS A 131 -12.13 8.63 -5.70
CA LYS A 131 -12.49 9.86 -6.42
C LYS A 131 -12.03 11.12 -5.70
N ASP A 132 -12.10 11.12 -4.38
CA ASP A 132 -11.67 12.22 -3.51
C ASP A 132 -10.15 12.25 -3.30
N GLY A 133 -9.41 11.28 -3.87
CA GLY A 133 -7.95 11.29 -3.87
C GLY A 133 -7.33 10.83 -2.56
N HIS A 134 -7.98 9.95 -1.80
CA HIS A 134 -7.46 9.46 -0.52
C HIS A 134 -6.60 8.20 -0.65
N LEU A 135 -6.67 7.43 -1.74
CA LEU A 135 -5.97 6.15 -1.89
C LEU A 135 -4.65 6.28 -2.65
N TYR A 136 -3.58 5.75 -2.05
CA TYR A 136 -2.22 5.78 -2.57
C TYR A 136 -1.55 4.41 -2.45
N ILE A 137 -0.52 4.20 -3.26
CA ILE A 137 0.41 3.08 -3.15
C ILE A 137 1.76 3.63 -2.72
N LEU A 138 2.37 3.02 -1.70
CA LEU A 138 3.74 3.36 -1.31
C LEU A 138 4.73 2.81 -2.35
N GLN A 139 5.57 3.67 -2.90
CA GLN A 139 6.74 3.21 -3.64
C GLN A 139 7.85 2.82 -2.66
N THR A 140 8.46 1.67 -2.91
CA THR A 140 9.51 1.10 -2.08
C THR A 140 10.77 0.97 -2.90
N PRO A 141 11.95 1.32 -2.36
CA PRO A 141 13.18 1.19 -3.13
C PRO A 141 13.47 -0.29 -3.42
N LEU A 142 13.93 -0.56 -4.64
CA LEU A 142 14.35 -1.89 -5.08
C LEU A 142 15.82 -2.13 -4.71
N PHE A 143 16.63 -1.07 -4.68
CA PHE A 143 18.05 -1.15 -4.38
C PHE A 143 18.52 -0.02 -3.46
N ARG A 144 19.64 -0.29 -2.79
CA ARG A 144 20.46 0.71 -2.11
C ARG A 144 21.88 0.63 -2.68
N VAL A 145 22.42 1.75 -3.12
CA VAL A 145 23.81 1.88 -3.57
C VAL A 145 24.51 2.85 -2.64
N ARG A 146 25.60 2.42 -2.00
CA ARG A 146 26.31 3.24 -1.01
C ARG A 146 27.83 3.16 -1.12
N ASN A 147 28.49 4.22 -0.70
CA ASN A 147 29.91 4.21 -0.39
C ASN A 147 30.16 4.77 1.03
N LYS A 148 31.40 5.13 1.36
CA LYS A 148 31.73 5.67 2.69
C LYS A 148 31.13 7.06 2.99
N LYS A 149 30.66 7.78 1.96
CA LYS A 149 30.21 9.18 2.06
C LYS A 149 28.72 9.36 1.78
N GLU A 150 28.16 8.59 0.85
CA GLU A 150 26.81 8.79 0.33
C GLU A 150 26.06 7.45 0.21
N THR A 151 24.75 7.49 0.45
CA THR A 151 23.81 6.36 0.25
C THR A 151 22.67 6.83 -0.63
N ILE A 152 22.35 6.06 -1.67
CA ILE A 152 21.31 6.37 -2.66
C ILE A 152 20.34 5.19 -2.70
N TYR A 153 19.05 5.47 -2.51
CA TYR A 153 17.97 4.50 -2.66
C TYR A 153 17.39 4.61 -4.06
N CYS A 154 17.27 3.46 -4.74
CA CYS A 154 16.90 3.38 -6.16
C CYS A 154 15.59 2.61 -6.30
N TYR A 155 14.66 3.15 -7.08
CA TYR A 155 13.31 2.64 -7.32
C TYR A 155 13.16 1.99 -8.70
N SER A 156 14.22 2.06 -9.52
CA SER A 156 14.30 1.39 -10.81
C SER A 156 15.72 0.89 -11.09
N GLU A 157 15.86 0.03 -12.10
CA GLU A 157 17.16 -0.45 -12.56
C GLU A 157 17.99 0.70 -13.16
N GLU A 158 17.35 1.65 -13.85
CA GLU A 158 18.01 2.83 -14.41
C GLU A 158 18.58 3.75 -13.31
N GLU A 159 17.83 3.93 -12.21
CA GLU A 159 18.31 4.64 -11.03
C GLU A 159 19.51 3.92 -10.40
N ARG A 160 19.46 2.57 -10.32
CA ARG A 160 20.57 1.75 -9.81
C ARG A 160 21.84 1.95 -10.64
N VAL A 161 21.76 1.83 -11.96
CA VAL A 161 22.91 2.00 -12.87
C VAL A 161 23.51 3.40 -12.71
N SER A 162 22.65 4.43 -12.67
CA SER A 162 23.07 5.82 -12.48
C SER A 162 23.77 6.04 -11.14
N ALA A 163 23.27 5.43 -10.06
CA ALA A 163 23.86 5.51 -8.73
C ALA A 163 25.21 4.78 -8.65
N ILE A 164 25.37 3.63 -9.33
CA ILE A 164 26.65 2.91 -9.40
C ILE A 164 27.72 3.77 -10.08
N GLU A 165 27.37 4.39 -11.20
CA GLU A 165 28.28 5.27 -11.94
C GLU A 165 28.70 6.49 -11.10
N LYS A 166 27.75 7.10 -10.39
CA LYS A 166 28.02 8.25 -9.50
C LYS A 166 28.94 7.87 -8.32
N LEU A 167 28.80 6.66 -7.78
CA LEU A 167 29.47 6.23 -6.54
C LEU A 167 30.72 5.37 -6.77
N LYS A 168 31.29 5.38 -7.98
CA LYS A 168 32.58 4.77 -8.33
C LYS A 168 33.70 5.10 -7.31
N PRO A 169 34.72 4.22 -7.14
CA PRO A 169 35.08 3.10 -8.02
C PRO A 169 34.39 1.77 -7.72
N LYS A 170 33.94 1.52 -6.48
CA LYS A 170 33.29 0.25 -6.09
C LYS A 170 32.29 0.48 -4.95
N PRO A 171 31.06 0.91 -5.26
CA PRO A 171 30.01 1.05 -4.25
C PRO A 171 29.51 -0.34 -3.79
N GLU A 172 28.97 -0.38 -2.58
CA GLU A 172 28.18 -1.50 -2.06
C GLU A 172 26.76 -1.40 -2.63
N ILE A 173 26.24 -2.51 -3.15
CA ILE A 173 24.89 -2.59 -3.73
C ILE A 173 24.10 -3.62 -2.92
N THR A 174 22.92 -3.23 -2.45
CA THR A 174 21.96 -4.11 -1.76
C THR A 174 20.66 -4.11 -2.55
N ARG A 175 20.08 -5.27 -2.83
CA ARG A 175 18.72 -5.40 -3.38
C ARG A 175 17.78 -5.71 -2.22
N PHE A 176 16.68 -4.97 -2.12
CA PHE A 176 15.62 -5.25 -1.15
C PHE A 176 14.65 -6.25 -1.77
N LYS A 177 14.34 -7.34 -1.06
CA LYS A 177 13.33 -8.31 -1.52
C LYS A 177 11.94 -8.01 -0.98
N GLY A 178 11.87 -7.31 0.15
CA GLY A 178 10.62 -6.95 0.80
C GLY A 178 10.81 -5.87 1.86
N LEU A 179 9.70 -5.30 2.31
CA LEU A 179 9.67 -4.21 3.29
C LEU A 179 10.23 -4.62 4.65
N GLY A 180 10.14 -5.92 4.98
CA GLY A 180 10.68 -6.47 6.22
C GLY A 180 12.21 -6.49 6.31
N GLU A 181 12.92 -6.39 5.18
CA GLU A 181 14.40 -6.36 5.15
C GLU A 181 14.95 -4.95 5.41
N ILE A 182 14.10 -3.93 5.33
CA ILE A 182 14.48 -2.54 5.55
C ILE A 182 14.47 -2.27 7.05
N SER A 183 15.62 -1.83 7.57
CA SER A 183 15.74 -1.44 8.97
C SER A 183 14.88 -0.21 9.29
N PRO A 184 14.34 -0.06 10.52
CA PRO A 184 13.52 1.10 10.86
C PRO A 184 14.21 2.46 10.61
N ASP A 185 15.51 2.55 10.88
CA ASP A 185 16.28 3.78 10.65
C ASP A 185 16.31 4.16 9.16
N GLU A 186 16.37 3.17 8.27
CA GLU A 186 16.26 3.40 6.83
C GLU A 186 14.83 3.70 6.39
N PHE A 187 13.86 2.96 6.94
CA PHE A 187 12.45 3.10 6.56
C PHE A 187 11.91 4.51 6.83
N LYS A 188 12.40 5.16 7.89
CA LYS A 188 12.04 6.55 8.22
C LYS A 188 12.25 7.51 7.04
N HIS A 189 13.24 7.27 6.19
CA HIS A 189 13.49 8.09 5.00
C HIS A 189 12.47 7.88 3.88
N PHE A 190 11.72 6.78 3.90
CA PHE A 190 10.73 6.44 2.88
C PHE A 190 9.32 6.88 3.23
N ILE A 191 9.05 7.18 4.50
CA ILE A 191 7.74 7.64 5.00
C ILE A 191 7.81 9.03 5.64
N GLY A 192 8.90 9.75 5.41
CA GLY A 192 9.07 11.15 5.85
C GLY A 192 8.50 12.14 4.85
N ASP A 193 9.08 13.34 4.81
CA ASP A 193 8.61 14.44 3.96
C ASP A 193 8.75 14.14 2.45
N ASP A 194 9.77 13.36 2.07
CA ASP A 194 10.06 12.97 0.69
C ASP A 194 9.41 11.63 0.29
N ILE A 195 8.32 11.25 0.96
CA ILE A 195 7.58 10.02 0.67
C ILE A 195 7.15 9.97 -0.80
N ARG A 196 7.43 8.85 -1.47
CA ARG A 196 7.00 8.60 -2.85
C ARG A 196 5.70 7.80 -2.85
N LEU A 197 4.62 8.45 -3.23
CA LEU A 197 3.27 7.86 -3.31
C LEU A 197 2.75 7.89 -4.74
N ASP A 198 2.24 6.75 -5.20
CA ASP A 198 1.48 6.67 -6.45
C ASP A 198 -0.02 6.82 -6.14
N PRO A 199 -0.68 7.91 -6.55
CA PRO A 199 -2.11 8.08 -6.36
C PRO A 199 -2.90 7.08 -7.23
N VAL A 200 -3.90 6.44 -6.64
CA VAL A 200 -4.85 5.62 -7.39
C VAL A 200 -5.93 6.55 -7.94
N MET A 201 -5.98 6.68 -9.27
CA MET A 201 -6.94 7.55 -9.95
C MET A 201 -7.95 6.74 -10.76
N LEU A 202 -9.18 7.23 -10.79
CA LEU A 202 -10.23 6.71 -11.67
C LEU A 202 -10.25 7.51 -12.97
N ASP A 203 -10.13 6.81 -14.08
CA ASP A 203 -10.41 7.40 -15.39
C ASP A 203 -11.92 7.64 -15.54
N LYS A 204 -12.29 8.78 -16.14
CA LYS A 204 -13.69 9.14 -16.39
C LYS A 204 -14.32 8.32 -17.51
N ALA A 205 -13.51 7.75 -18.41
CA ALA A 205 -14.00 7.02 -19.58
C ALA A 205 -14.39 5.57 -19.30
N THR A 206 -13.88 4.97 -18.22
CA THR A 206 -14.07 3.54 -17.93
C THR A 206 -14.96 3.36 -16.69
N SER A 207 -16.00 2.54 -16.81
CA SER A 207 -16.83 2.20 -15.65
C SER A 207 -16.06 1.27 -14.70
N ILE A 208 -16.27 1.46 -13.39
CA ILE A 208 -15.67 0.59 -12.36
C ILE A 208 -16.14 -0.86 -12.55
N GLU A 209 -17.40 -1.06 -12.93
CA GLU A 209 -18.00 -2.38 -13.16
C GLU A 209 -17.25 -3.15 -14.26
N THR A 210 -17.05 -2.53 -15.43
CA THR A 210 -16.34 -3.17 -16.56
C THR A 210 -14.87 -3.44 -16.22
N LEU A 211 -14.22 -2.52 -15.51
CA LEU A 211 -12.84 -2.69 -15.06
C LEU A 211 -12.71 -3.91 -14.12
N LEU A 212 -13.55 -3.99 -13.10
CA LEU A 212 -13.53 -5.07 -12.14
C LEU A 212 -13.95 -6.40 -12.77
N GLU A 213 -14.93 -6.41 -13.68
CA GLU A 213 -15.32 -7.62 -14.40
C GLU A 213 -14.18 -8.21 -15.21
N PHE A 214 -13.44 -7.37 -15.93
CA PHE A 214 -12.31 -7.80 -16.74
C PHE A 214 -11.17 -8.39 -15.87
N TYR A 215 -10.76 -7.69 -14.81
CA TYR A 215 -9.60 -8.08 -14.00
C TYR A 215 -9.91 -9.08 -12.88
N MET A 216 -11.11 -9.09 -12.32
CA MET A 216 -11.47 -9.88 -11.14
C MET A 216 -12.54 -10.93 -11.40
N GLY A 217 -13.22 -10.84 -12.55
CA GLY A 217 -14.24 -11.80 -12.97
C GLY A 217 -13.68 -13.11 -13.54
N LYS A 218 -14.52 -13.81 -14.30
CA LYS A 218 -14.17 -15.11 -14.90
C LYS A 218 -13.00 -14.95 -15.87
N ASN A 219 -12.24 -16.03 -16.04
CA ASN A 219 -11.15 -16.04 -17.01
C ASN A 219 -11.70 -16.15 -18.44
N THR A 220 -11.85 -15.02 -19.13
CA THR A 220 -12.30 -14.96 -20.53
C THR A 220 -11.13 -15.10 -21.51
N PRO A 221 -11.36 -15.50 -22.77
CA PRO A 221 -10.31 -15.55 -23.80
C PRO A 221 -9.60 -14.20 -23.97
N ASP A 222 -10.35 -13.10 -24.00
CA ASP A 222 -9.80 -11.74 -24.14
C ASP A 222 -8.87 -11.39 -22.98
N ARG A 223 -9.21 -11.81 -21.75
CA ARG A 223 -8.34 -11.63 -20.59
C ARG A 223 -7.07 -12.46 -20.70
N GLN A 224 -7.18 -13.71 -21.17
CA GLN A 224 -6.01 -14.55 -21.39
C GLN A 224 -5.07 -13.95 -22.43
N GLU A 225 -5.61 -13.50 -23.56
CA GLU A 225 -4.84 -12.84 -24.61
C GLU A 225 -4.19 -11.55 -24.11
N PHE A 226 -4.93 -10.74 -23.34
CA PHE A 226 -4.37 -9.55 -22.70
C PHE A 226 -3.19 -9.90 -21.78
N ILE A 227 -3.32 -10.92 -20.92
CA ILE A 227 -2.23 -11.35 -20.04
C ILE A 227 -1.03 -11.82 -20.85
N ILE A 228 -1.24 -12.65 -21.88
CA ILE A 228 -0.16 -13.17 -22.74
C ILE A 228 0.60 -12.02 -23.43
N ASN A 229 -0.13 -11.06 -23.99
CA ASN A 229 0.45 -9.94 -24.71
C ASN A 229 1.19 -8.94 -23.79
N ASN A 230 0.88 -8.94 -22.50
CA ASN A 230 1.48 -8.03 -21.52
C ASN A 230 2.38 -8.73 -20.50
N LEU A 231 2.61 -10.04 -20.66
CA LEU A 231 3.44 -10.82 -19.75
C LEU A 231 4.90 -10.35 -19.87
N LYS A 232 5.40 -9.70 -18.82
CA LYS A 232 6.82 -9.39 -18.70
C LYS A 232 7.52 -10.61 -18.12
N VAL A 233 8.33 -11.28 -18.94
CA VAL A 233 9.22 -12.34 -18.47
C VAL A 233 10.44 -11.67 -17.86
N GLU A 234 10.52 -11.63 -16.53
CA GLU A 234 11.78 -11.33 -15.86
C GLU A 234 12.72 -12.51 -16.14
N LEU A 235 13.59 -12.34 -17.14
CA LEU A 235 14.71 -13.24 -17.32
C LEU A 235 15.65 -13.02 -16.13
N ASP A 236 15.73 -13.99 -15.23
CA ASP A 236 16.85 -14.08 -14.29
C ASP A 236 18.13 -14.16 -15.12
N VAL A 237 18.76 -13.01 -15.35
CA VAL A 237 20.10 -12.98 -15.93
C VAL A 237 20.99 -13.59 -14.87
N VAL A 238 21.26 -14.90 -15.02
CA VAL A 238 22.32 -15.57 -14.27
C VAL A 238 23.60 -14.82 -14.61
N GLU A 239 24.03 -13.93 -13.71
CA GLU A 239 25.35 -13.33 -13.79
C GLU A 239 26.35 -14.48 -13.68
N ASN A 240 26.87 -14.92 -14.82
CA ASN A 240 28.04 -15.78 -14.89
C ASN A 240 29.21 -14.98 -14.28
N ASN A 241 29.51 -15.25 -13.01
CA ASN A 241 30.79 -14.90 -12.40
C ASN A 241 31.93 -15.68 -13.05
#